data_AF-A0A447XC92-F1
#
_entry.id   AF-A0A447XC92-F1
#
_cell.length_a   1.000
_cell.length_b   1.000
_cell.length_c   1.000
_cell.angle_alpha   90.00
_cell.angle_beta   90.00
_cell.angle_gamma   90.00
#
_symmetry.space_group_name_H-M   'P 1'
#
loop_
_entity.id
_entity.type
_entity.pdbx_description
1 polymer ?
#
loop_
_entity_poly.entity_id
_entity_poly.type
_entity_poly.pdbx_seq_one_letter_code
_entity_poly.pdbx_strand_id
1 'polypeptide(L)' 'MVLAPNKTLAAQLYGEMKEFFPENAVEYFVSYYDYYQPEAYVPSSDTFIEKDASVNEHIEQMRLSRHQSDAGAA' A
#
# COMPACT_ATOMS: atom_id res chain seq x y z
N MET A 1 13.11 9.52 -6.16
CA MET A 1 11.76 8.92 -6.19
C MET A 1 11.60 8.18 -7.51
N VAL A 2 11.23 6.90 -7.47
CA VAL A 2 10.97 6.07 -8.66
C VAL A 2 9.50 5.71 -8.66
N LEU A 3 8.80 5.97 -9.77
CA LEU A 3 7.38 5.67 -9.93
C LEU A 3 7.22 4.48 -10.87
N ALA A 4 6.44 3.49 -10.44
CA ALA A 4 6.12 2.32 -11.24
C ALA A 4 4.61 2.31 -11.55
N PRO A 5 4.21 1.84 -12.75
CA PRO A 5 2.82 1.86 -13.21
C PRO A 5 1.92 0.84 -12.51
N ASN A 6 2.47 -0.13 -11.78
CA ASN A 6 1.70 -1.15 -11.07
C ASN A 6 2.49 -1.72 -9.87
N LYS A 7 1.76 -2.40 -8.96
CA LYS A 7 2.33 -2.98 -7.74
C LYS A 7 3.40 -4.06 -8.03
N THR A 8 3.23 -4.85 -9.08
CA THR A 8 4.17 -5.93 -9.42
C THR A 8 5.54 -5.40 -9.81
N LEU A 9 5.61 -4.43 -10.73
CA LEU A 9 6.86 -3.82 -11.14
C LEU A 9 7.49 -3.00 -10.01
N ALA A 10 6.66 -2.36 -9.18
CA ALA A 10 7.15 -1.65 -8.00
C ALA A 10 7.86 -2.59 -7.01
N ALA A 11 7.29 -3.77 -6.75
CA ALA A 11 7.89 -4.78 -5.87
C ALA A 11 9.20 -5.34 -6.44
N GLN A 12 9.25 -5.61 -7.75
CA GLN A 12 10.46 -6.08 -8.43
C GLN A 12 11.60 -5.04 -8.31
N LEU A 13 11.32 -3.78 -8.65
CA LEU A 13 12.29 -2.70 -8.57
C LEU A 13 12.78 -2.48 -7.13
N TYR A 14 11.90 -2.61 -6.15
CA TYR A 14 12.30 -2.53 -4.74
C TYR A 14 13.30 -3.62 -4.36
N GLY A 15 13.07 -4.86 -4.78
CA GLY A 15 13.99 -5.97 -4.54
C GLY A 15 15.36 -5.73 -5.18
N GLU A 16 15.37 -5.36 -6.46
CA GLU A 16 16.60 -5.02 -7.18
C GLU A 16 17.35 -3.86 -6.49
N MET A 17 16.66 -2.79 -6.10
CA MET A 17 17.27 -1.64 -5.44
C MET A 17 17.83 -1.99 -4.05
N LYS A 18 17.20 -2.89 -3.30
CA LYS A 18 17.71 -3.40 -2.02
C LYS A 18 19.00 -4.20 -2.21
N GLU A 19 19.11 -4.98 -3.27
CA GLU A 19 20.34 -5.73 -3.60
C GLU A 19 21.46 -4.79 -4.08
N PHE A 20 21.13 -3.79 -4.89
CA PHE A 20 22.11 -2.81 -5.38
C PHE A 20 22.61 -1.86 -4.28
N PHE A 21 21.77 -1.51 -3.30
CA PHE A 21 22.08 -0.55 -2.24
C PHE A 21 21.81 -1.13 -0.85
N PRO A 22 22.60 -2.13 -0.40
CA PRO A 22 22.32 -2.87 0.83
C PRO A 22 22.44 -2.02 2.11
N GLU A 23 23.32 -1.02 2.09
CA GLU A 23 23.60 -0.13 3.23
C GLU A 23 22.71 1.13 3.23
N ASN A 24 21.86 1.33 2.21
CA ASN A 24 21.02 2.51 2.09
C ASN A 24 19.57 2.23 2.45
N ALA A 25 18.87 3.27 2.89
CA ALA A 25 17.43 3.22 3.16
C ALA A 25 16.63 3.21 1.84
N VAL A 26 16.46 2.02 1.26
CA VAL A 26 15.49 1.78 0.18
C VAL A 26 14.13 1.48 0.80
N GLU A 27 13.11 2.27 0.45
CA GLU A 27 11.75 2.19 0.98
C GLU A 27 10.72 1.87 -0.11
N TYR A 28 9.67 1.13 0.25
CA TYR A 28 8.58 0.72 -0.63
C TYR A 28 7.26 1.29 -0.14
N PHE A 29 6.62 2.15 -0.96
CA PHE A 29 5.35 2.78 -0.61
C PHE A 29 4.28 2.45 -1.65
N VAL A 30 3.29 1.66 -1.26
CA VAL A 30 2.12 1.33 -2.07
C VAL A 30 0.84 1.47 -1.26
N SER A 31 -0.25 1.79 -1.93
CA SER A 31 -1.58 1.84 -1.30
C SER A 31 -1.91 0.49 -0.66
N TYR A 32 -2.33 0.55 0.61
CA TYR A 32 -2.72 -0.59 1.45
C TYR A 32 -4.07 -1.20 1.07
N TYR A 33 -4.85 -0.51 0.23
CA TYR A 33 -6.09 -1.05 -0.35
C TYR A 33 -5.79 -1.95 -1.54
N ASP A 34 -6.38 -3.14 -1.54
CA ASP A 34 -6.43 -4.01 -2.72
C ASP A 34 -7.56 -3.61 -3.64
N TYR A 35 -8.70 -3.21 -3.05
CA TYR A 35 -9.80 -2.59 -3.75
C TYR A 35 -10.26 -1.35 -2.97
N TYR A 36 -10.38 -0.23 -3.66
CA TYR A 36 -10.95 0.99 -3.10
C TYR A 36 -11.95 1.57 -4.10
N GLN A 37 -13.22 1.52 -3.71
CA GLN A 37 -14.32 2.20 -4.38
C GLN A 37 -14.64 3.46 -3.59
N PRO A 38 -14.35 4.66 -4.14
CA PRO A 38 -14.77 5.90 -3.50
C PRO A 38 -16.28 6.06 -3.54
N GLU A 39 -16.80 6.90 -2.65
CA GLU A 39 -18.17 7.38 -2.73
C GLU A 39 -18.35 8.21 -4.01
N ALA A 40 -19.39 7.92 -4.78
CA ALA A 40 -19.67 8.63 -6.01
C ALA A 40 -21.17 8.72 -6.27
N TYR A 41 -21.62 9.88 -6.76
CA TYR A 41 -22.97 10.04 -7.28
C TYR A 41 -22.93 10.09 -8.80
N VAL A 42 -23.72 9.26 -9.46
CA VAL A 42 -23.84 9.16 -10.92
C VAL A 42 -25.15 9.81 -11.36
N PRO A 43 -25.15 11.06 -11.87
CA PRO A 43 -26.37 11.80 -12.15
C PRO A 43 -27.22 11.19 -13.26
N SER A 44 -26.59 10.57 -14.27
CA SER A 44 -27.28 9.98 -15.42
C SER A 44 -28.18 8.81 -15.06
N SER A 45 -27.90 8.15 -13.94
CA SER A 45 -28.65 6.98 -13.46
C SER A 45 -29.23 7.20 -12.06
N ASP A 46 -29.16 8.44 -11.54
CA ASP A 46 -29.55 8.80 -10.18
C ASP A 46 -29.05 7.80 -9.12
N THR A 47 -27.80 7.33 -9.31
CA THR A 47 -27.25 6.24 -8.49
C THR A 47 -26.24 6.81 -7.52
N PHE A 48 -26.47 6.56 -6.24
CA PHE A 48 -25.47 6.77 -5.20
C PHE A 48 -24.66 5.47 -5.01
N ILE A 49 -23.36 5.58 -5.18
CA ILE A 49 -22.39 4.50 -4.99
C ILE A 49 -21.73 4.74 -3.64
N GLU A 50 -22.03 3.88 -2.67
CA GLU A 50 -21.39 3.92 -1.36
C GLU A 50 -19.90 3.57 -1.47
N LYS A 51 -19.13 4.14 -0.54
CA LYS A 51 -17.72 3.79 -0.35
C LYS A 51 -17.62 2.33 0.06
N ASP A 52 -16.82 1.56 -0.68
CA ASP A 52 -16.43 0.21 -0.31
C ASP A 52 -14.90 0.09 -0.40
N ALA A 53 -14.29 -0.60 0.54
CA ALA A 53 -12.86 -0.81 0.53
C ALA A 53 -12.54 -2.17 1.13
N SER A 54 -11.77 -2.99 0.40
CA SER A 54 -11.16 -4.18 0.95
C SER A 54 -9.70 -3.88 1.27
N VAL A 55 -9.36 -4.09 2.54
CA VAL A 55 -7.99 -3.99 3.03
C VAL A 55 -7.43 -5.41 3.06
N ASN A 56 -6.19 -5.58 2.62
CA ASN A 56 -5.51 -6.86 2.73
C ASN A 56 -5.13 -7.12 4.20
N GLU A 57 -5.79 -8.08 4.85
CA GLU A 57 -5.54 -8.41 6.26
C GLU A 57 -4.06 -8.79 6.53
N HIS A 58 -3.37 -9.38 5.55
CA HIS A 58 -1.96 -9.73 5.69
C HIS A 58 -1.05 -8.49 5.74
N ILE A 59 -1.40 -7.44 4.99
CA ILE A 59 -0.67 -6.16 5.02
C ILE A 59 -0.91 -5.43 6.35
N GLU A 60 -2.13 -5.47 6.88
CA GLU A 60 -2.41 -4.91 8.21
C GLU A 60 -1.64 -5.62 9.33
N GLN A 61 -1.52 -6.95 9.27
CA GLN A 61 -0.70 -7.70 10.23
C GLN A 61 0.78 -7.29 10.19
N MET A 62 1.36 -7.10 9.01
CA MET A 62 2.75 -6.61 8.87
C MET A 62 2.92 -5.18 9.39
N ARG A 63 1.88 -4.34 9.28
CA ARG A 63 1.87 -2.98 9.84
C ARG A 63 1.82 -2.98 11.36
N LEU A 64 0.96 -3.83 11.94
CA LEU A 64 0.79 -3.96 13.39
C LEU A 64 2.05 -4.50 14.07
N SER A 65 2.74 -5.47 13.45
CA SER A 65 4.00 -6.00 14.01
C SER A 65 5.10 -4.93 14.05
N ARG A 66 5.17 -4.06 13.03
CA ARG A 66 6.11 -2.93 12.97
C ARG A 66 5.82 -1.87 14.04
N HIS A 67 4.54 -1.59 14.32
CA HIS A 67 4.17 -0.66 15.39
C HIS A 67 4.38 -1.22 16.80
N GLN A 68 4.22 -2.54 17.01
CA GLN A 68 4.53 -3.18 18.29
C GLN A 68 6.03 -3.23 18.57
N SER A 69 6.89 -3.38 17.55
CA SER A 69 8.34 -3.39 17.76
C SER A 69 8.89 -2.03 18.22
N ASP A 70 8.29 -0.92 17.80
CA ASP A 70 8.71 0.44 18.24
C ASP A 70 8.22 0.79 19.66
N ALA A 71 7.20 0.12 20.18
CA ALA A 71 6.69 0.33 21.55
C ALA A 71 7.51 -0.42 22.62
N GLY A 72 8.36 -1.37 22.23
CA GLY A 72 9.24 -2.12 23.14
C GLY A 72 10.64 -1.54 23.32
N ALA A 73 10.94 -0.41 22.67
CA ALA A 73 12.25 0.25 22.68
C ALA A 73 12.28 1.59 23.46
N ALA A 74 11.26 1.86 24.28
CA ALA A 74 11.18 3.03 25.16
C ALA A 74 11.41 2.66 26.63
#